data_AF-A0A175YM16-F1
#
_entry.id   AF-A0A175YM16-F1
#
_cell.length_a   1.000
_cell.length_b   1.000
_cell.length_c   1.000
_cell.angle_alpha   90.00
_cell.angle_beta   90.00
_cell.angle_gamma   90.00
#
_symmetry.space_group_name_H-M   'P 1'
#
loop_
_entity.id
_entity.type
_entity.pdbx_description
1 polymer ?
#
loop_
_entity_poly.entity_id
_entity_poly.type
_entity_poly.pdbx_seq_one_letter_code
_entity_poly.pdbx_strand_id
1 'polypeptide(L)'
;MSLPRFMHFDVCSVTFDNSASLIILPFHHKWNHHGKIILENNLQRTVNREVLGTAPYSAGILVDGRKIRTETSADQHRQSRYHVAVIFLGENDDQEALAYAIRMAKSMRIQLSVIRLFPSEVSEENMDAVLDREILRETKILSWKQSNIVYEKRLLVMAERLL
;
A
#
# COMPACT_ATOMS: atom_id res chain seq x y z
N MET A 1 9.96 -16.86 -21.74
CA MET A 1 9.65 -15.45 -21.43
C MET A 1 8.67 -14.96 -22.49
N SER A 2 7.45 -14.60 -22.09
CA SER A 2 6.46 -14.01 -22.99
C SER A 2 6.89 -12.61 -23.47
N LEU A 3 6.30 -12.14 -24.58
CA LEU A 3 6.50 -10.77 -25.05
C LEU A 3 5.91 -9.77 -24.02
N PRO A 4 6.44 -8.54 -23.91
CA PRO A 4 5.98 -7.57 -22.93
C PRO A 4 4.47 -7.33 -22.87
N ARG A 5 3.80 -7.30 -24.03
CA ARG A 5 2.34 -7.13 -24.10
C ARG A 5 1.54 -8.29 -23.50
N PHE A 6 2.15 -9.44 -23.27
CA PHE A 6 1.52 -10.65 -22.73
C PHE A 6 2.05 -11.03 -21.34
N MET A 7 3.05 -10.32 -20.80
CA MET A 7 3.62 -10.64 -19.48
C MET A 7 2.59 -10.57 -18.34
N HIS A 8 1.52 -9.79 -18.49
CA HIS A 8 0.45 -9.74 -17.50
C HIS A 8 -0.27 -11.09 -17.33
N PHE A 9 -0.42 -11.88 -18.40
CA PHE A 9 -0.97 -13.25 -18.30
C PHE A 9 -0.06 -14.16 -17.48
N ASP A 10 1.25 -14.09 -17.71
CA ASP A 10 2.21 -14.89 -16.94
C ASP A 10 2.16 -14.50 -15.45
N VAL A 11 2.10 -13.20 -15.14
CA VAL A 11 1.99 -12.72 -13.76
C VAL A 11 0.69 -13.18 -13.11
N CYS A 12 -0.45 -13.04 -13.79
CA CYS A 12 -1.75 -13.47 -13.27
C CYS A 12 -1.81 -14.98 -13.08
N SER A 13 -1.27 -15.77 -14.03
CA SER A 13 -1.21 -17.23 -13.92
C SER A 13 -0.39 -17.65 -12.71
N VAL A 14 0.83 -17.13 -12.55
CA VAL A 14 1.68 -17.45 -11.39
C VAL A 14 1.01 -17.05 -10.09
N THR A 15 0.35 -15.88 -10.05
CA THR A 15 -0.36 -15.40 -8.86
C THR A 15 -1.50 -16.36 -8.48
N PHE A 16 -2.28 -16.79 -9.47
CA PHE A 16 -3.38 -17.73 -9.28
C PHE A 16 -2.88 -19.11 -8.84
N ASP A 17 -1.88 -19.66 -9.51
CA ASP A 17 -1.30 -20.98 -9.20
C ASP A 17 -0.72 -21.06 -7.78
N ASN A 18 -0.26 -19.92 -7.25
CA ASN A 18 0.29 -19.81 -5.90
C ASN A 18 -0.73 -19.29 -4.87
N SER A 19 -1.98 -19.05 -5.25
CA SER A 19 -3.02 -18.45 -4.39
C SER A 19 -2.53 -17.18 -3.68
N ALA A 20 -1.75 -16.35 -4.38
CA ALA A 20 -1.16 -15.15 -3.80
C ALA A 20 -2.19 -14.02 -3.74
N SER A 21 -2.50 -13.55 -2.53
CA SER A 21 -3.53 -12.53 -2.29
C SER A 21 -3.13 -11.10 -2.66
N LEU A 22 -1.84 -10.83 -2.90
CA LEU A 22 -1.32 -9.50 -3.19
C LEU A 22 -0.15 -9.57 -4.19
N ILE A 23 -0.24 -8.78 -5.26
CA ILE A 23 0.83 -8.57 -6.23
C ILE A 23 1.51 -7.24 -5.94
N ILE A 24 2.85 -7.24 -5.80
CA ILE A 24 3.64 -6.02 -5.67
C ILE A 24 4.51 -5.85 -6.91
N LEU A 25 4.21 -4.84 -7.70
CA LEU A 25 4.92 -4.51 -8.93
C LEU A 25 5.98 -3.44 -8.68
N PRO A 26 7.16 -3.49 -9.31
CA PRO A 26 8.13 -2.41 -9.22
C PRO A 26 7.62 -1.16 -9.97
N PHE A 27 7.96 0.04 -9.48
CA PHE A 27 7.65 1.29 -10.19
C PHE A 27 8.51 1.48 -11.46
N HIS A 28 7.92 2.10 -12.47
CA HIS A 28 8.51 2.26 -13.81
C HIS A 28 9.52 3.42 -13.91
N HIS A 29 9.56 4.32 -12.92
CA HIS A 29 10.59 5.36 -12.85
C HIS A 29 11.75 4.98 -11.94
N LYS A 30 12.93 5.47 -12.31
CA LYS A 30 14.08 5.55 -11.41
C LYS A 30 14.45 7.00 -11.19
N TRP A 31 14.77 7.33 -9.95
CA TRP A 31 15.23 8.66 -9.54
C TRP A 31 16.72 8.66 -9.21
N ASN A 32 17.35 9.82 -9.37
CA ASN A 32 18.66 10.09 -8.80
C ASN A 32 18.55 10.54 -7.32
N HIS A 33 19.70 10.80 -6.71
CA HIS A 33 19.82 11.30 -5.33
C HIS A 33 19.22 12.68 -5.08
N HIS A 34 18.84 13.40 -6.15
CA HIS A 34 18.16 14.69 -6.07
C HIS A 34 16.65 14.57 -6.29
N GLY A 35 16.10 13.35 -6.38
CA GLY A 35 14.67 13.14 -6.62
C GLY A 35 14.22 13.39 -8.06
N LYS A 36 15.15 13.59 -9.00
CA LYS A 36 14.83 13.77 -10.41
C LYS A 36 14.73 12.42 -11.10
N ILE A 37 13.68 12.23 -11.92
CA ILE A 37 13.53 11.05 -12.77
C ILE A 37 14.69 11.02 -13.78
N ILE A 38 15.43 9.93 -13.79
CA ILE A 38 16.57 9.70 -14.72
C ILE A 38 16.29 8.58 -15.72
N LEU A 39 15.30 7.73 -15.46
CA LEU A 39 14.89 6.66 -16.34
C LEU A 39 13.39 6.44 -16.23
N GLU A 40 12.73 6.33 -17.38
CA GLU A 40 11.34 5.88 -17.52
C GLU A 40 11.31 4.60 -18.34
N ASN A 41 10.81 3.52 -17.73
CA ASN A 41 10.67 2.23 -18.38
C ASN A 41 9.25 2.05 -18.90
N ASN A 42 9.02 2.47 -20.15
CA ASN A 42 7.71 2.37 -20.79
C ASN A 42 7.18 0.93 -20.89
N LEU A 43 8.06 -0.04 -21.11
CA LEU A 43 7.66 -1.45 -21.16
C LEU A 43 7.11 -1.92 -19.81
N GLN A 44 7.79 -1.56 -18.72
CA GLN A 44 7.32 -1.87 -17.37
C GLN A 44 6.04 -1.11 -17.03
N ARG A 45 5.90 0.15 -17.46
CA ARG A 45 4.65 0.90 -17.30
C ARG A 45 3.49 0.20 -18.00
N THR A 46 3.69 -0.30 -19.23
CA THR A 46 2.68 -1.08 -19.95
C THR A 46 2.34 -2.35 -19.17
N VAL A 47 3.32 -3.16 -18.79
CA VAL A 47 3.09 -4.39 -18.03
C VAL A 47 2.34 -4.11 -16.73
N ASN A 48 2.75 -3.08 -15.97
CA ASN A 48 2.08 -2.73 -14.71
C ASN A 48 0.63 -2.35 -14.93
N ARG A 49 0.32 -1.57 -15.98
CA ARG A 49 -1.05 -1.17 -16.29
C ARG A 49 -1.92 -2.38 -16.64
N GLU A 50 -1.41 -3.28 -17.47
CA GLU A 50 -2.15 -4.50 -17.83
C GLU A 50 -2.38 -5.38 -16.59
N VAL A 51 -1.35 -5.60 -15.75
CA VAL A 51 -1.52 -6.37 -14.50
C VAL A 51 -2.55 -5.72 -13.57
N LEU A 52 -2.47 -4.40 -13.34
CA LEU A 52 -3.45 -3.70 -12.49
C LEU A 52 -4.88 -3.82 -13.02
N GLY A 53 -5.07 -3.91 -14.34
CA GLY A 53 -6.38 -4.06 -14.96
C GLY A 53 -6.89 -5.50 -15.03
N THR A 54 -6.01 -6.50 -14.91
CA THR A 54 -6.36 -7.93 -15.10
C THR A 54 -6.05 -8.81 -13.90
N ALA A 55 -5.54 -8.25 -12.81
CA ALA A 55 -5.15 -9.03 -11.64
C ALA A 55 -6.37 -9.74 -11.03
N PRO A 56 -6.26 -11.04 -10.70
CA PRO A 56 -7.34 -11.77 -10.03
C PRO A 56 -7.53 -11.35 -8.56
N TYR A 57 -6.51 -10.70 -7.98
CA TYR A 57 -6.45 -10.22 -6.60
C TYR A 57 -5.81 -8.82 -6.56
N SER A 58 -5.69 -8.23 -5.37
CA SER A 58 -5.11 -6.90 -5.18
C SER A 58 -3.71 -6.76 -5.77
N ALA A 59 -3.48 -5.66 -6.48
CA ALA A 59 -2.20 -5.36 -7.09
C ALA A 59 -1.79 -3.92 -6.79
N GLY A 60 -0.56 -3.73 -6.32
CA GLY A 60 0.00 -2.44 -5.96
C GLY A 60 1.36 -2.19 -6.61
N ILE A 61 1.75 -0.92 -6.68
CA ILE A 61 3.08 -0.54 -7.18
C ILE A 61 3.99 -0.10 -6.02
N LEU A 62 5.16 -0.73 -5.90
CA LEU A 62 6.20 -0.34 -4.97
C LEU A 62 7.05 0.80 -5.54
N VAL A 63 6.96 1.95 -4.88
CA VAL A 63 7.79 3.13 -5.11
C VAL A 63 8.90 3.19 -4.07
N ASP A 64 10.15 2.97 -4.49
CA ASP A 64 11.32 3.08 -3.60
C ASP A 64 11.95 4.48 -3.66
N GLY A 65 11.61 5.31 -2.67
CA GLY A 65 12.16 6.65 -2.48
C GLY A 65 13.50 6.68 -1.72
N ARG A 66 14.07 5.54 -1.28
CA ARG A 66 15.30 5.54 -0.48
C ARG A 66 16.47 6.18 -1.22
N LYS A 67 16.53 6.03 -2.55
CA LYS A 67 17.58 6.62 -3.38
C LYS A 67 17.53 8.14 -3.44
N ILE A 68 16.38 8.74 -3.17
CA ILE A 68 16.15 10.19 -3.16
C ILE A 68 16.61 10.81 -1.84
N ARG A 69 16.61 10.03 -0.75
CA ARG A 69 17.11 10.48 0.55
C ARG A 69 18.63 10.32 0.55
N THR A 70 19.36 11.43 0.55
CA THR A 70 20.78 11.47 0.91
C THR A 70 20.91 11.11 2.40
N GLU A 71 20.83 9.83 2.74
CA GLU A 71 21.19 9.38 4.07
C GLU A 71 22.69 9.09 4.10
N THR A 72 23.44 10.12 4.51
CA THR A 72 24.73 9.93 5.15
C THR A 72 24.55 9.04 6.39
N SER A 73 25.49 8.13 6.60
CA SER A 73 25.70 7.24 7.76
C SER A 73 24.95 5.90 7.78
N ALA A 74 25.71 4.86 7.45
CA ALA A 74 25.38 3.44 7.62
C ALA A 74 25.04 3.02 9.07
N ASP A 75 25.23 3.91 10.06
CA ASP A 75 24.95 3.69 11.48
C ASP A 75 23.47 3.82 11.87
N GLN A 76 22.63 4.50 11.08
CA GLN A 76 21.22 4.70 11.43
C GLN A 76 20.38 3.41 11.38
N HIS A 77 20.81 2.39 10.62
CA HIS A 77 20.05 1.14 10.46
C HIS A 77 19.95 0.28 11.73
N ARG A 78 20.82 0.48 12.73
CA ARG A 78 20.85 -0.37 13.92
C ARG A 78 19.75 -0.04 14.94
N GLN A 79 19.27 1.22 14.98
CA GLN A 79 18.30 1.69 15.99
C GLN A 79 17.06 2.42 15.43
N SER A 80 16.98 2.66 14.11
CA SER A 80 15.83 3.36 13.52
C SER A 80 14.54 2.53 13.58
N ARG A 81 13.45 3.18 14.00
CA ARG A 81 12.09 2.70 13.78
C ARG A 81 11.66 3.07 12.36
N TYR A 82 11.00 2.16 11.66
CA TYR A 82 10.37 2.43 10.37
C TYR A 82 8.93 2.87 10.61
N HIS A 83 8.52 3.94 9.95
CA HIS A 83 7.14 4.40 9.99
C HIS A 83 6.42 3.85 8.76
N VAL A 84 5.31 3.15 9.00
CA VAL A 84 4.43 2.59 7.97
C VAL A 84 3.06 3.21 8.17
N ALA A 85 2.45 3.67 7.07
CA ALA A 85 1.10 4.20 7.10
C ALA A 85 0.21 3.42 6.14
N VAL A 86 -1.03 3.16 6.55
CA VAL A 86 -2.11 2.66 5.70
C VAL A 86 -3.20 3.70 5.69
N ILE A 87 -3.60 4.10 4.49
CA ILE A 87 -4.82 4.89 4.27
C ILE A 87 -5.90 3.88 3.91
N PHE A 88 -6.99 3.86 4.68
CA PHE A 88 -8.12 2.96 4.48
C PHE A 88 -9.33 3.79 4.05
N LEU A 89 -9.77 3.58 2.81
CA LEU A 89 -10.93 4.21 2.17
C LEU A 89 -12.18 3.32 2.23
N GLY A 90 -12.01 2.02 2.46
CA GLY A 90 -13.08 1.01 2.43
C GLY A 90 -13.20 0.31 1.07
N GLU A 91 -12.19 0.42 0.21
CA GLU A 91 -12.16 -0.31 -1.06
C GLU A 91 -11.64 -1.74 -0.86
N ASN A 92 -11.88 -2.60 -1.84
CA ASN A 92 -11.53 -4.02 -1.75
C ASN A 92 -10.04 -4.21 -1.45
N ASP A 93 -9.16 -3.48 -2.14
CA ASP A 93 -7.70 -3.60 -1.99
C ASP A 93 -7.13 -3.05 -0.67
N ASP A 94 -7.91 -2.23 0.06
CA ASP A 94 -7.49 -1.67 1.34
C ASP A 94 -7.35 -2.76 2.40
N GLN A 95 -8.12 -3.84 2.27
CA GLN A 95 -8.08 -4.97 3.19
C GLN A 95 -6.74 -5.70 3.12
N GLU A 96 -6.26 -6.01 1.92
CA GLU A 96 -4.97 -6.66 1.68
C GLU A 96 -3.81 -5.74 2.11
N ALA A 97 -3.91 -4.44 1.81
CA ALA A 97 -2.95 -3.45 2.24
C ALA A 97 -2.85 -3.37 3.78
N LEU A 98 -4.00 -3.34 4.46
CA LEU A 98 -4.09 -3.34 5.92
C LEU A 98 -3.52 -4.63 6.52
N ALA A 99 -3.90 -5.79 5.99
CA ALA A 99 -3.39 -7.09 6.44
C ALA A 99 -1.86 -7.17 6.31
N TYR A 100 -1.32 -6.68 5.20
CA TYR A 100 0.12 -6.63 4.98
C TYR A 100 0.83 -5.72 5.98
N ALA A 101 0.28 -4.53 6.26
CA ALA A 101 0.85 -3.59 7.22
C ALA A 101 0.78 -4.09 8.66
N ILE A 102 -0.33 -4.72 9.08
CA ILE A 102 -0.45 -5.37 10.40
C ILE A 102 0.59 -6.47 10.54
N ARG A 103 0.82 -7.26 9.48
CA ARG A 103 1.88 -8.27 9.48
C ARG A 103 3.27 -7.66 9.68
N MET A 104 3.56 -6.50 9.07
CA MET A 104 4.81 -5.78 9.33
C MET A 104 4.91 -5.32 10.80
N ALA A 105 3.81 -4.81 11.36
CA ALA A 105 3.75 -4.27 12.72
C ALA A 105 4.00 -5.31 13.83
N LYS A 106 4.03 -6.60 13.51
CA LYS A 106 4.52 -7.65 14.42
C LYS A 106 5.97 -7.42 14.85
N SER A 107 6.75 -6.70 14.06
CA SER A 107 8.08 -6.22 14.45
C SER A 107 7.98 -4.90 15.21
N MET A 108 8.53 -4.84 16.42
CA MET A 108 8.59 -3.62 17.24
C MET A 108 9.45 -2.49 16.63
N ARG A 109 10.16 -2.77 15.53
CA ARG A 109 10.84 -1.75 14.73
C ARG A 109 9.87 -0.97 13.83
N ILE A 110 8.66 -1.47 13.60
CA ILE A 110 7.65 -0.80 12.78
C ILE A 110 6.72 0.01 13.68
N GLN A 111 6.52 1.27 13.35
CA GLN A 111 5.48 2.15 13.88
C GLN A 111 4.40 2.26 12.82
N LEU A 112 3.26 1.61 13.04
CA LEU A 112 2.15 1.56 12.11
C LEU A 112 1.11 2.63 12.45
N SER A 113 0.72 3.42 11.45
CA SER A 113 -0.42 4.34 11.51
C SER A 113 -1.49 3.90 10.52
N VAL A 114 -2.67 3.52 11.01
CA VAL A 114 -3.83 3.20 10.18
C VAL A 114 -4.79 4.38 10.22
N ILE A 115 -5.01 5.02 9.07
CA ILE A 115 -5.82 6.22 8.92
C ILE A 115 -7.07 5.83 8.11
N ARG A 116 -8.22 5.75 8.78
CA ARG A 116 -9.51 5.59 8.09
C ARG A 116 -9.99 6.96 7.63
N LEU A 117 -10.10 7.14 6.31
CA LEU A 117 -10.79 8.28 5.73
C LEU A 117 -12.23 7.88 5.42
N PHE A 118 -13.18 8.79 5.65
CA PHE A 118 -14.59 8.53 5.37
C PHE A 118 -15.31 9.81 4.90
N PRO A 119 -16.28 9.72 3.99
CA PRO A 119 -17.00 10.90 3.50
C PRO A 119 -17.90 11.48 4.59
N SER A 120 -18.16 12.79 4.53
CA SER A 120 -19.03 13.47 5.50
C SER A 120 -20.50 13.04 5.43
N GLU A 121 -20.94 12.51 4.30
CA GLU A 121 -22.36 12.24 4.02
C GLU A 121 -22.75 10.77 4.23
N VAL A 122 -21.79 9.89 4.56
CA VAL A 122 -22.08 8.46 4.74
C VAL A 122 -22.60 8.20 6.15
N SER A 123 -23.85 7.72 6.23
CA SER A 123 -24.41 7.20 7.47
C SER A 123 -23.55 6.06 8.01
N GLU A 124 -23.24 6.11 9.30
CA GLU A 124 -22.53 5.00 9.97
C GLU A 124 -23.37 3.72 10.02
N GLU A 125 -24.65 3.76 9.65
CA GLU A 125 -25.51 2.58 9.60
C GLU A 125 -25.55 1.94 8.21
N ASN A 126 -24.90 2.54 7.19
CA ASN A 126 -24.78 1.91 5.89
C ASN A 126 -24.04 0.55 6.01
N MET A 127 -24.45 -0.43 5.20
CA MET A 127 -23.88 -1.77 5.16
C MET A 127 -22.36 -1.72 4.96
N ASP A 128 -21.87 -0.90 4.02
CA ASP A 128 -20.43 -0.74 3.76
C ASP A 128 -19.69 -0.22 5.01
N ALA A 129 -20.28 0.74 5.73
CA ALA A 129 -19.70 1.27 6.95
C ALA A 129 -19.69 0.22 8.09
N VAL A 130 -20.66 -0.71 8.11
CA VAL A 130 -20.67 -1.87 9.01
C VAL A 130 -19.54 -2.85 8.66
N LEU A 131 -19.39 -3.20 7.37
CA LEU A 131 -18.32 -4.09 6.92
C LEU A 131 -16.93 -3.52 7.23
N ASP A 132 -16.69 -2.25 6.90
CA ASP A 132 -15.45 -1.55 7.24
C ASP A 132 -15.13 -1.61 8.73
N ARG A 133 -16.16 -1.49 9.59
CA ARG A 133 -15.97 -1.56 11.05
C ARG A 133 -15.53 -2.93 11.49
N GLU A 134 -16.05 -3.99 10.85
CA GLU A 134 -15.62 -5.35 11.15
C GLU A 134 -14.19 -5.60 10.66
N ILE A 135 -13.84 -5.17 9.44
CA ILE A 135 -12.47 -5.25 8.91
C ILE A 135 -11.48 -4.53 9.84
N LEU A 136 -11.83 -3.33 10.31
CA LEU A 136 -10.96 -2.53 11.16
C LEU A 136 -11.00 -2.93 12.65
N ARG A 137 -11.84 -3.88 13.03
CA ARG A 137 -12.05 -4.26 14.44
C ARG A 137 -10.78 -4.75 15.10
N GLU A 138 -10.05 -5.66 14.45
CA GLU A 138 -8.79 -6.19 14.97
C GLU A 138 -7.75 -5.08 15.11
N THR A 139 -7.62 -4.23 14.10
CA THR A 139 -6.68 -3.09 14.10
C THR A 139 -6.93 -2.16 15.28
N LYS A 140 -8.19 -1.83 15.56
CA LYS A 140 -8.56 -1.04 16.74
C LYS A 140 -8.08 -1.75 17.99
N ILE A 141 -8.44 -3.02 18.21
CA ILE A 141 -8.01 -3.78 19.39
C ILE A 141 -6.49 -3.78 19.53
N LEU A 142 -5.75 -3.98 18.44
CA LEU A 142 -4.30 -3.94 18.43
C LEU A 142 -3.74 -2.57 18.81
N SER A 143 -4.35 -1.47 18.38
CA SER A 143 -3.90 -0.12 18.75
C SER A 143 -4.02 0.19 20.25
N TRP A 144 -4.95 -0.46 20.96
CA TRP A 144 -5.04 -0.35 22.43
C TRP A 144 -4.02 -1.24 23.14
N LYS A 145 -3.61 -2.36 22.52
CA LYS A 145 -2.73 -3.37 23.13
C LYS A 145 -1.25 -3.16 22.82
N GLN A 146 -0.94 -2.60 21.65
CA GLN A 146 0.42 -2.47 21.13
C GLN A 146 0.76 -1.00 20.93
N SER A 147 1.80 -0.55 21.63
CA SER A 147 2.25 0.86 21.58
C SER A 147 2.76 1.31 20.21
N ASN A 148 3.08 0.38 19.31
CA ASN A 148 3.61 0.66 17.98
C ASN A 148 2.53 0.70 16.88
N ILE A 149 1.24 0.64 17.24
CA ILE A 149 0.12 0.72 16.30
C ILE A 149 -0.81 1.86 16.75
N VAL A 150 -1.10 2.77 15.82
CA VAL A 150 -2.04 3.87 16.02
C VAL A 150 -3.15 3.75 15.01
N TYR A 151 -4.40 3.85 15.47
CA TYR A 151 -5.58 3.94 14.61
C TYR A 151 -6.20 5.34 14.72
N GLU A 152 -6.44 5.97 13.58
CA GLU A 152 -7.05 7.30 13.49
C GLU A 152 -8.20 7.29 12.48
N LYS A 153 -9.29 7.99 12.80
CA LYS A 153 -10.42 8.22 11.89
C LYS A 153 -10.44 9.70 11.51
N ARG A 154 -10.41 10.03 10.21
CA ARG A 154 -10.47 11.41 9.70
C ARG A 154 -11.57 11.58 8.67
N LEU A 155 -12.23 12.73 8.70
CA LEU A 155 -13.17 13.12 7.66
C LEU A 155 -12.39 13.34 6.35
N LEU A 156 -12.87 12.74 5.26
CA LEU A 156 -12.41 13.07 3.92
C LEU A 156 -13.05 14.42 3.56
N VAL A 157 -12.40 15.51 3.96
CA VAL A 157 -12.74 16.84 3.45
C VAL A 157 -12.32 16.82 1.99
N MET A 158 -13.27 17.02 1.08
CA MET A 158 -12.98 17.24 -0.33
C MET A 158 -12.14 18.52 -0.44
N ALA A 159 -10.83 18.39 -0.28
CA ALA A 159 -9.91 19.40 -0.73
C ALA A 159 -10.10 19.49 -2.25
N GLU A 160 -10.45 20.69 -2.70
CA GLU A 160 -10.56 21.06 -4.10
C GLU A 160 -9.48 20.37 -4.93
N ARG A 161 -9.94 19.70 -6.00
CA ARG A 161 -9.17 19.22 -7.16
C ARG A 161 -7.67 19.52 -7.07
N LEU A 162 -6.89 18.53 -6.60
CA LEU A 162 -5.47 18.44 -6.96
C LEU A 162 -5.34 17.51 -8.17
N LEU A 163 -5.81 18.00 -9.32
CA LEU A 163 -5.33 17.74 -10.67
C LEU A 163 -5.62 18.96 -11.55
#